data_AF-A0AAW9F3W2-F1
#
_entry.id   AF-A0AAW9F3W2-F1
#
_cell.length_a   1.000
_cell.length_b   1.000
_cell.length_c   1.000
_cell.angle_alpha   90.00
_cell.angle_beta   90.00
_cell.angle_gamma   90.00
#
_symmetry.space_group_name_H-M   'P 1'
#
loop_
_entity.id
_entity.type
_entity.pdbx_description
1 polymer ?
#
loop_
_entity_poly.entity_id
_entity_poly.type
_entity_poly.pdbx_seq_one_letter_code
_entity_poly.pdbx_strand_id
1 'polypeptide(L)'
;QRKRDLLTTGEMALEDLYEFMEGRPCALLLTDESGCLLAQTGHPDTLRELAALGFGPGAFFSEGRIGTNAINLAALEGVPLCVSG
;
A
#
# COMPACT_ATOMS: atom_id res chain seq x y z
N GLN A 1 11.96 -15.86 -6.08
CA GLN A 1 11.02 -16.51 -7.04
C GLN A 1 9.55 -16.32 -6.67
N ARG A 2 9.09 -16.66 -5.45
CA ARG A 2 7.66 -16.86 -5.10
C ARG A 2 6.72 -15.63 -5.20
N LYS A 3 7.24 -14.40 -5.27
CA LYS A 3 6.42 -13.16 -5.32
C LYS A 3 6.56 -12.35 -6.61
N ARG A 4 7.31 -12.84 -7.62
CA ARG A 4 7.53 -12.09 -8.88
C ARG A 4 6.24 -11.86 -9.65
N ASP A 5 5.39 -12.87 -9.76
CA ASP A 5 4.16 -12.75 -10.57
C ASP A 5 3.13 -11.81 -9.89
N LEU A 6 3.06 -11.87 -8.56
CA LEU A 6 2.26 -10.94 -7.75
C LEU A 6 2.75 -9.50 -7.89
N LEU A 7 4.06 -9.29 -7.84
CA LEU A 7 4.67 -7.97 -8.02
C LEU A 7 4.37 -7.40 -9.40
N THR A 8 4.70 -8.14 -10.46
CA THR A 8 4.48 -7.65 -11.84
C THR A 8 3.01 -7.34 -12.09
N THR A 9 2.10 -8.25 -11.71
CA THR A 9 0.65 -8.04 -11.94
C THR A 9 0.10 -6.92 -11.07
N GLY A 10 0.52 -6.85 -9.81
CA GLY A 10 0.06 -5.84 -8.87
C GLY A 10 0.54 -4.45 -9.23
N GLU A 11 1.81 -4.28 -9.61
CA GLU A 11 2.36 -3.00 -10.07
C GLU A 11 1.60 -2.45 -11.28
N MET A 12 1.38 -3.28 -12.32
CA MET A 12 0.58 -2.89 -13.48
C MET A 12 -0.84 -2.46 -13.07
N ALA A 13 -1.50 -3.22 -12.20
CA ALA A 13 -2.84 -2.88 -11.73
C ALA A 13 -2.86 -1.57 -10.93
N LEU A 14 -1.84 -1.30 -10.12
CA LEU A 14 -1.71 -0.05 -9.39
C LEU A 14 -1.54 1.13 -10.34
N GLU A 15 -0.69 1.01 -11.36
CA GLU A 15 -0.45 2.04 -12.37
C GLU A 15 -1.74 2.37 -13.13
N ASP A 16 -2.45 1.36 -13.64
CA ASP A 16 -3.72 1.51 -14.34
C ASP A 16 -4.78 2.20 -13.45
N LEU A 17 -4.89 1.80 -12.18
CA LEU A 17 -5.81 2.41 -11.23
C LEU A 17 -5.50 3.88 -10.97
N TYR A 18 -4.22 4.21 -10.80
CA TYR A 18 -3.81 5.58 -10.54
C TYR A 18 -4.03 6.49 -11.76
N GLU A 19 -3.75 5.98 -12.97
CA GLU A 19 -4.06 6.68 -14.22
C GLU A 19 -5.57 6.97 -14.33
N PHE A 20 -6.42 5.98 -14.03
CA PHE A 20 -7.88 6.15 -13.99
C PHE A 20 -8.35 7.18 -12.96
N MET A 21 -7.60 7.37 -11.88
CA MET A 21 -7.89 8.38 -10.86
C MET A 21 -7.49 9.80 -11.25
N GLU A 22 -6.94 10.03 -12.45
CA GLU A 22 -6.60 11.34 -13.00
C GLU A 22 -5.67 12.15 -12.07
N GLY A 23 -4.70 11.48 -11.44
CA GLY A 23 -3.69 12.17 -10.64
C GLY A 23 -4.16 12.67 -9.27
N ARG A 24 -5.25 12.12 -8.71
CA ARG A 24 -5.70 12.43 -7.34
C ARG A 24 -4.55 12.37 -6.34
N PRO A 25 -4.53 13.24 -5.31
CA PRO A 25 -3.51 13.25 -4.26
C PRO A 25 -3.69 12.06 -3.31
N CYS A 26 -3.33 10.86 -3.80
CA CYS A 26 -3.40 9.61 -3.06
C CYS A 26 -2.18 8.73 -3.38
N ALA A 27 -2.00 7.71 -2.55
CA ALA A 27 -1.06 6.64 -2.79
C ALA A 27 -1.80 5.30 -2.80
N LEU A 28 -1.38 4.41 -3.69
CA LEU A 28 -1.82 3.02 -3.75
C LEU A 28 -0.65 2.14 -3.35
N LEU A 29 -0.91 1.19 -2.46
CA LEU A 29 0.10 0.36 -1.82
C LEU A 29 -0.21 -1.11 -2.09
N LEU A 30 0.80 -1.87 -2.51
CA LEU A 30 0.75 -3.32 -2.60
C LEU A 30 1.54 -3.90 -1.44
N THR A 31 0.88 -4.64 -0.55
CA THR A 31 1.53 -5.32 0.57
C THR A 31 1.47 -6.83 0.44
N ASP A 32 2.37 -7.52 1.13
CA ASP A 32 2.27 -8.97 1.30
C ASP A 32 1.46 -9.38 2.53
N GLU A 33 1.37 -10.68 2.78
CA GLU A 33 0.61 -11.26 3.90
C GLU A 33 1.11 -10.85 5.29
N SER A 34 2.34 -10.33 5.39
CA SER A 34 2.92 -9.82 6.63
C SER A 34 2.72 -8.32 6.83
N GLY A 35 2.04 -7.66 5.88
CA GLY A 35 1.91 -6.20 5.84
C GLY A 35 3.19 -5.49 5.41
N CYS A 36 4.12 -6.20 4.74
CA CYS A 36 5.31 -5.59 4.15
C CYS A 36 4.95 -4.88 2.85
N LEU A 37 5.29 -3.61 2.72
CA LEU A 37 5.10 -2.82 1.51
C LEU A 37 6.03 -3.30 0.41
N LEU A 38 5.44 -3.87 -0.64
CA LEU A 38 6.13 -4.43 -1.79
C LEU A 38 6.33 -3.39 -2.90
N ALA A 39 5.27 -2.67 -3.24
CA ALA A 39 5.26 -1.68 -4.31
C ALA A 39 4.26 -0.54 -3.99
N GLN A 40 4.47 0.62 -4.60
CA GLN A 40 3.58 1.77 -4.45
C GLN A 40 3.56 2.62 -5.72
N THR A 41 2.42 3.24 -5.98
CA THR A 41 2.27 4.28 -7.01
C THR A 41 1.31 5.36 -6.50
N GLY A 42 1.31 6.53 -7.10
CA GLY A 42 0.44 7.61 -6.68
C GLY A 42 1.02 9.00 -6.94
N HIS A 43 0.39 9.98 -6.30
CA HIS A 43 0.79 11.37 -6.45
C HIS A 43 2.20 11.60 -5.88
N PRO A 44 3.13 12.24 -6.62
CA PRO A 44 4.51 12.42 -6.19
C PRO A 44 4.64 13.06 -4.81
N ASP A 45 3.79 14.04 -4.52
CA ASP A 45 3.83 14.75 -3.24
C ASP A 45 3.37 13.87 -2.07
N THR A 46 2.31 13.08 -2.28
CA THR A 46 1.80 12.13 -1.28
C THR A 46 2.82 11.02 -1.02
N LEU A 47 3.45 10.48 -2.07
CA LEU A 47 4.50 9.46 -1.92
C LEU A 47 5.72 10.00 -1.16
N ARG A 48 6.09 11.26 -1.40
CA ARG A 48 7.20 11.93 -0.69
C ARG A 48 6.88 12.15 0.78
N GLU A 49 5.65 12.52 1.12
CA GLU A 49 5.19 12.65 2.52
C GLU A 49 5.20 11.31 3.24
N LEU A 50 4.69 10.25 2.59
CA LEU A 50 4.75 8.88 3.13
C LEU A 50 6.20 8.42 3.35
N ALA A 51 7.08 8.66 2.38
CA ALA A 51 8.49 8.31 2.51
C ALA A 51 9.18 9.03 3.68
N ALA A 52 8.83 10.30 3.94
CA ALA A 52 9.36 11.06 5.08
C ALA A 52 8.93 10.48 6.45
N LEU A 53 7.81 9.78 6.50
CA LEU A 53 7.32 9.03 7.67
C LEU A 53 7.90 7.62 7.78
N GLY A 54 8.72 7.19 6.81
CA GLY A 54 9.28 5.84 6.74
C GLY A 54 8.38 4.82 6.03
N PHE A 55 7.33 5.26 5.34
CA PHE A 55 6.43 4.42 4.55
C PHE A 55 6.92 4.31 3.10
N GLY A 56 7.92 3.47 2.89
CA GLY A 56 8.41 3.10 1.56
C GLY A 56 8.56 1.58 1.40
N PRO A 57 9.00 1.09 0.24
CA PRO A 57 9.21 -0.35 0.02
C PRO A 57 10.05 -0.99 1.14
N GLY A 58 9.54 -2.09 1.71
CA GLY A 58 10.10 -2.77 2.88
C GLY A 58 9.55 -2.31 4.24
N ALA A 59 8.72 -1.26 4.29
CA ALA A 59 8.04 -0.85 5.52
C ALA A 59 6.98 -1.89 5.93
N PHE A 60 6.82 -2.09 7.24
CA PHE A 60 5.85 -3.03 7.80
C PHE A 60 4.71 -2.29 8.48
N PHE A 61 3.49 -2.59 8.03
CA PHE A 61 2.24 -1.98 8.51
C PHE A 61 1.55 -2.79 9.61
N SER A 62 2.31 -3.57 10.37
CA SER A 62 1.74 -4.34 11.47
C SER A 62 1.27 -3.44 12.61
N GLU A 63 0.21 -3.86 13.31
CA GLU A 63 -0.37 -3.10 14.41
C GLU A 63 0.63 -2.79 15.53
N GLY A 64 1.52 -3.74 15.84
CA GLY A 64 2.58 -3.54 16.84
C GLY A 64 3.65 -2.51 16.46
N ARG A 65 3.70 -2.03 15.21
CA ARG A 65 4.68 -1.04 14.75
C ARG A 65 4.09 0.35 14.56
N ILE A 66 2.94 0.42 13.89
CA ILE A 66 2.34 1.70 13.46
C ILE A 66 0.92 1.91 14.01
N GLY A 67 0.45 0.99 14.86
CA GLY A 67 -0.90 1.01 15.42
C GLY A 67 -1.96 0.45 14.47
N THR A 68 -3.21 0.52 14.91
CA THR A 68 -4.38 0.03 14.18
C THR A 68 -4.53 0.78 12.85
N ASN A 69 -4.49 0.04 11.74
CA ASN A 69 -4.61 0.59 10.38
C ASN A 69 -5.37 -0.37 9.47
N ALA A 70 -5.86 0.14 8.33
CA ALA A 70 -6.70 -0.61 7.40
C ALA A 70 -5.99 -1.82 6.77
N ILE A 71 -4.67 -1.77 6.55
CA ILE A 71 -3.92 -2.89 5.94
C ILE A 71 -3.93 -4.09 6.89
N ASN A 72 -3.58 -3.88 8.16
CA ASN A 72 -3.59 -4.95 9.15
C ASN A 72 -5.02 -5.46 9.44
N LEU A 73 -5.99 -4.55 9.59
CA LEU A 73 -7.37 -4.95 9.88
C LEU A 73 -8.01 -5.73 8.72
N ALA A 74 -7.80 -5.31 7.47
CA ALA A 74 -8.33 -6.03 6.30
C ALA A 74 -7.74 -7.43 6.18
N ALA A 75 -6.44 -7.59 6.48
CA ALA A 75 -5.80 -8.90 6.50
C ALA A 75 -6.33 -9.78 7.64
N LEU A 76 -6.61 -9.21 8.81
CA LEU A 76 -7.14 -9.92 9.98
C LEU A 76 -8.60 -10.38 9.78
N GLU A 77 -9.47 -9.48 9.33
CA GLU A 77 -10.90 -9.73 9.18
C GLU A 77 -11.25 -10.45 7.86
N GLY A 78 -10.31 -10.48 6.90
CA GLY A 78 -10.50 -11.13 5.61
C GLY A 78 -11.52 -10.44 4.70
N VAL A 79 -11.80 -9.16 4.94
CA VAL A 79 -12.76 -8.35 4.18
C VAL A 79 -12.20 -6.96 3.87
N PRO A 80 -12.68 -6.28 2.80
CA PRO A 80 -12.31 -4.89 2.53
C PRO A 80 -12.81 -3.97 3.66
N LEU A 81 -11.93 -3.09 4.15
CA LEU A 81 -12.23 -2.18 5.26
C LEU A 81 -11.66 -0.78 5.01
N CYS A 82 -12.23 0.21 5.69
CA CYS A 82 -11.75 1.59 5.72
C CYS A 82 -11.61 2.04 7.18
N VAL A 83 -10.48 2.67 7.52
CA VAL A 83 -10.27 3.34 8.80
C VAL A 83 -10.11 4.82 8.52
N SER A 84 -10.90 5.65 9.22
CA SER A 84 -10.87 7.11 9.13
C SER A 84 -10.80 7.70 10.55
N GLY A 85 -10.08 8.80 10.70
CA GLY A 85 -10.03 9.60 11.94
C GLY A 85 -10.47 11.04 11.72
#